data_AF-A0A653JFQ2-F1
#
_entry.id   AF-A0A653JFQ2-F1
#
_cell.length_a   1.000
_cell.length_b   1.000
_cell.length_c   1.000
_cell.angle_alpha   90.00
_cell.angle_beta   90.00
_cell.angle_gamma   90.00
#
_symmetry.space_group_name_H-M   'P 1'
#
loop_
_entity.id
_entity.type
_entity.pdbx_description
1 polymer ?
#
loop_
_entity_poly.entity_id
_entity_poly.type
_entity_poly.pdbx_seq_one_letter_code
_entity_poly.pdbx_strand_id
1 'polypeptide(L)' 'MVTSINDTRKKRGRGRPRVDATQLAVRVPPELLAKLDAWISHQEEAISRPEALRRLAVLALDHDQLK' A
#
# COMPACT_ATOMS: atom_id res chain seq x y z
N MET A 1 27.30 9.70 7.46
CA MET A 1 26.24 9.04 6.66
C MET A 1 24.99 8.95 7.53
N VAL A 2 23.86 9.50 7.08
CA VAL A 2 22.59 9.39 7.81
C VAL A 2 22.04 7.98 7.61
N THR A 3 21.80 7.27 8.71
CA THR A 3 21.17 5.94 8.68
C THR A 3 19.65 6.12 8.63
N SER A 4 19.02 5.76 7.51
CA SER A 4 17.56 5.75 7.40
C SER A 4 16.96 4.61 8.21
N ILE A 5 15.92 4.91 8.98
CA ILE A 5 15.12 3.91 9.69
C ILE A 5 14.18 3.27 8.67
N ASN A 6 14.47 2.03 8.27
CA ASN A 6 13.70 1.31 7.25
C ASN A 6 12.36 0.75 7.77
N ASP A 7 12.16 0.68 9.09
CA ASP A 7 10.96 0.14 9.69
C ASP A 7 10.77 0.62 11.13
N THR A 8 9.53 0.91 11.52
CA THR A 8 9.15 1.27 12.90
C THR A 8 8.43 0.12 13.63
N ARG A 9 8.40 -1.09 13.06
CA ARG A 9 7.75 -2.26 13.65
C ARG A 9 8.38 -2.62 15.00
N LYS A 10 7.58 -2.57 16.06
CA LYS A 10 7.91 -3.21 17.35
C LYS A 10 7.92 -4.73 17.18
N LYS A 11 8.86 -5.43 17.83
CA LYS A 11 8.94 -6.90 17.88
C LYS A 11 7.60 -7.44 18.40
N ARG A 12 6.82 -8.13 17.57
CA ARG A 12 5.53 -8.72 17.98
C ARG A 12 5.72 -10.20 18.27
N GLY A 13 5.03 -10.73 19.28
CA GLY A 13 4.83 -12.17 19.48
C GLY A 13 4.02 -12.79 18.33
N ARG A 14 3.46 -13.99 18.52
CA ARG A 14 2.70 -14.78 17.52
C ARG A 14 1.60 -13.93 16.84
N GLY A 15 1.93 -13.27 15.74
CA GLY A 15 1.10 -12.30 15.02
C GLY A 15 0.99 -12.60 13.53
N ARG A 16 0.32 -11.70 12.77
CA ARG A 16 0.02 -11.86 11.33
C ARG A 16 1.23 -12.42 10.56
N PRO A 17 1.04 -13.45 9.71
CA PRO A 17 2.11 -14.06 8.94
C PRO A 17 3.00 -13.01 8.28
N ARG A 18 4.31 -13.28 8.27
CA ARG A 18 5.27 -12.42 7.60
C ARG A 18 4.92 -12.38 6.12
N VAL A 19 4.60 -11.20 5.65
CA VAL A 19 4.55 -10.88 4.22
C VAL A 19 5.91 -10.23 3.93
N ASP A 20 6.65 -10.75 2.97
CA ASP A 20 7.97 -10.21 2.56
C ASP A 20 7.79 -8.89 1.80
N ALA A 21 7.33 -7.88 2.52
CA ALA A 21 7.08 -6.53 2.04
C ALA A 21 7.66 -5.49 3.01
N THR A 22 8.19 -4.41 2.44
CA THR A 22 8.66 -3.24 3.18
C THR A 22 7.47 -2.39 3.61
N GLN A 23 7.47 -1.92 4.86
CA GLN A 23 6.40 -1.05 5.36
C GLN A 23 6.55 0.35 4.75
N LEU A 24 5.46 0.87 4.18
CA LEU A 24 5.39 2.23 3.69
C LEU A 24 4.41 3.04 4.55
N ALA A 25 4.91 4.06 5.25
CA ALA A 25 4.10 4.97 6.05
C ALA A 25 3.87 6.28 5.29
N VAL A 26 2.73 6.40 4.62
CA VAL A 26 2.37 7.59 3.82
C VAL A 26 1.16 8.29 4.42
N ARG A 27 1.19 9.62 4.43
CA ARG A 27 0.00 10.44 4.70
C ARG A 27 -0.74 10.65 3.37
N VAL A 28 -1.98 10.18 3.30
CA VAL A 28 -2.83 10.33 2.12
C VAL A 28 -3.86 11.43 2.40
N PRO A 29 -4.00 12.46 1.54
CA PRO A 29 -5.04 13.47 1.68
C PRO A 29 -6.44 12.85 1.69
N PRO A 30 -7.41 13.44 2.42
CA PRO A 30 -8.75 12.85 2.57
C PRO A 30 -9.49 12.69 1.24
N GLU A 31 -9.31 13.62 0.30
CA GLU A 31 -9.93 13.53 -1.03
C GLU A 31 -9.41 12.33 -1.83
N LEU A 32 -8.10 12.09 -1.79
CA LEU A 32 -7.49 10.94 -2.46
C LEU A 32 -7.92 9.63 -1.80
N LEU A 33 -8.03 9.62 -0.47
CA LEU A 33 -8.51 8.47 0.28
C LEU A 33 -9.97 8.14 -0.06
N ALA A 34 -10.83 9.16 -0.19
CA ALA A 34 -12.22 8.97 -0.58
C ALA A 34 -12.34 8.39 -2.01
N LYS A 35 -11.52 8.86 -2.95
CA LYS A 35 -11.45 8.29 -4.31
C LYS A 35 -10.99 6.84 -4.29
N LEU A 36 -10.00 6.50 -3.46
CA LEU A 36 -9.54 5.12 -3.29
C LEU A 36 -10.65 4.23 -2.73
N ASP A 37 -11.34 4.67 -1.67
CA ASP A 37 -12.42 3.91 -1.05
C ASP A 37 -13.59 3.70 -2.01
N ALA A 38 -13.94 4.71 -2.82
CA ALA A 38 -14.91 4.56 -3.90
C ALA A 38 -14.44 3.55 -4.95
N TRP A 39 -13.17 3.60 -5.38
CA TRP A 39 -12.66 2.61 -6.34
C TRP A 39 -12.70 1.17 -5.79
N ILE A 40 -12.41 0.99 -4.48
CA ILE A 40 -12.51 -0.31 -3.80
C ILE A 40 -13.95 -0.84 -3.79
N SER A 41 -14.95 0.03 -3.61
CA SER A 41 -16.35 -0.41 -3.55
C SER A 41 -16.90 -0.95 -4.87
N HIS A 42 -16.23 -0.65 -6.00
CA HIS A 42 -16.61 -1.14 -7.32
C HIS A 42 -15.94 -2.48 -7.68
N GLN A 43 -15.07 -3.01 -6.81
CA GLN A 43 -14.41 -4.29 -7.06
C GLN A 43 -15.34 -5.45 -6.70
N GLU A 44 -15.29 -6.51 -7.51
CA GLU A 44 -16.04 -7.74 -7.26
C GLU A 44 -15.57 -8.46 -5.98
N GLU A 45 -14.28 -8.30 -5.64
CA GLU A 45 -13.67 -8.85 -4.44
C GLU A 45 -13.46 -7.77 -3.37
N ALA A 46 -13.71 -8.14 -2.11
CA ALA A 46 -13.41 -7.29 -0.96
C ALA A 46 -11.89 -7.14 -0.76
N ILE A 47 -11.30 -6.14 -1.40
CA ILE A 47 -9.88 -5.84 -1.28
C ILE A 47 -9.59 -4.82 -0.16
N SER A 48 -8.46 -5.00 0.52
CA SER A 48 -8.00 -4.05 1.54
C SER A 48 -7.34 -2.81 0.90
N ARG A 49 -7.35 -1.66 1.60
CA ARG A 49 -6.68 -0.43 1.11
C ARG A 49 -5.20 -0.63 0.70
N PRO A 50 -4.36 -1.36 1.47
CA PRO A 50 -3.00 -1.64 1.03
C PRO A 50 -2.94 -2.47 -0.25
N GLU A 51 -3.88 -3.39 -0.45
CA GLU A 51 -3.95 -4.22 -1.66
C GLU A 51 -4.39 -3.42 -2.87
N ALA A 52 -5.39 -2.56 -2.69
CA ALA A 52 -5.84 -1.61 -3.69
C ALA A 52 -4.68 -0.73 -4.20
N LEU A 53 -3.91 -0.16 -3.27
CA LEU A 53 -2.74 0.66 -3.62
C LEU A 53 -1.66 -0.14 -4.36
N ARG A 54 -1.42 -1.41 -4.00
CA ARG A 54 -0.47 -2.26 -4.74
C ARG A 54 -0.93 -2.48 -6.18
N ARG A 55 -2.19 -2.85 -6.40
CA ARG A 55 -2.74 -3.06 -7.75
C ARG A 55 -2.65 -1.79 -8.59
N LEU A 56 -3.05 -0.65 -8.03
CA LEU A 56 -2.96 0.64 -8.72
C LEU A 56 -1.51 1.04 -9.02
N ALA A 57 -0.56 0.77 -8.12
CA ALA A 57 0.85 1.06 -8.35
C ALA A 57 1.44 0.20 -9.49
N VAL A 58 1.12 -1.10 -9.53
CA VAL A 58 1.53 -1.98 -10.64
C VAL A 58 1.00 -1.45 -11.96
N LEU A 59 -0.30 -1.18 -12.05
CA LEU A 59 -0.92 -0.63 -13.27
C LEU A 59 -0.29 0.69 -13.72
N ALA A 60 -0.01 1.59 -12.77
CA ALA A 60 0.59 2.90 -13.07
C ALA A 60 2.04 2.78 -13.55
N LEU A 61 2.85 1.93 -12.90
CA LEU A 61 4.26 1.75 -13.24
C LEU A 61 4.41 0.98 -14.56
N ASP A 62 3.62 -0.06 -14.79
CA ASP A 62 3.66 -0.83 -16.03
C ASP A 62 3.26 0.03 -17.24
N HIS A 63 2.25 0.90 -17.07
CA HIS A 63 1.85 1.85 -18.11
C HIS A 63 2.92 2.92 -18.38
N ASP A 64 3.68 3.34 -17.37
CA ASP A 64 4.75 4.34 -17.51
C ASP A 64 5.97 3.77 -18.24
N GLN A 65 6.29 2.48 -18.04
CA GLN A 65 7.39 1.80 -18.75
C GLN A 65 7.13 1.56 -20.24
N LEU A 66 5.92 1.82 -20.74
CA LEU A 66 5.52 1.70 -22.14
C LEU A 66 5.63 3.03 -22.91
N LYS A 67 6.04 4.11 -22.26
CA LYS A 67 6.34 5.41 -22.89
C LYS A 67 7.83 5.61 -23.04
#